data_AF-A0A7V4SVK9-F1
#
_entry.id   AF-A0A7V4SVK9-F1
#
_cell.length_a   1.000
_cell.length_b   1.000
_cell.length_c   1.000
_cell.angle_alpha   90.00
_cell.angle_beta   90.00
_cell.angle_gamma   90.00
#
_symmetry.space_group_name_H-M   'P 1'
#
loop_
_entity.id
_entity.type
_entity.pdbx_description
1 polymer ?
#
loop_
_entity_poly.entity_id
_entity_poly.type
_entity_poly.pdbx_seq_one_letter_code
_entity_poly.pdbx_strand_id
1 'polypeptide(L)'
;AVESSRDVAIAMEALVRTGTDHLADRPISALSGGERQRVMMARALAQEPRVLLLDEPTSHLDISFQFEIMDLVKSLNEEHGLTVLAVLHDLNLASHYCDRLVMIGDGRVVAEGSPAAVITPSNIRRVYGTEVWVRKHPATRRPYVIAGIGPKHISTAIAHRSDRECEAFEKLPQVHVIGGGGTAAPIIAQLVRRGYRVTCGVLNAGDADHEVSDALEIPCVLQPPFSPITQDSHLKHRQLLDAADVVVLADVPAGNGNLLNFQAALDAARLGKKTIILKPDSISDRDFTQGQASALVREALSLGAVGAENTDAVMTVIELFLAQ
;
A
#
# COMPACT_ATOMS: atom_id res chain seq x y z
N ALA A 1 -47.02 33.76 -14.15
CA ALA A 1 -45.87 32.98 -13.65
C ALA A 1 -45.98 32.94 -12.13
N VAL A 2 -45.82 31.78 -11.50
CA VAL A 2 -46.10 31.53 -10.07
C VAL A 2 -44.78 31.38 -9.32
N GLU A 3 -43.86 32.31 -9.53
CA GLU A 3 -42.55 32.36 -8.86
C GLU A 3 -42.44 33.73 -8.21
N SER A 4 -42.18 33.76 -6.90
CA SER A 4 -42.02 35.02 -6.16
C SER A 4 -40.60 35.57 -6.37
N SER A 5 -40.41 36.87 -6.10
CA SER A 5 -39.07 37.47 -6.10
C SER A 5 -38.12 36.80 -5.09
N ARG A 6 -38.66 36.20 -4.03
CA ARG A 6 -37.90 35.40 -3.07
C ARG A 6 -37.39 34.10 -3.70
N ASP A 7 -38.22 33.41 -4.47
CA ASP A 7 -37.84 32.14 -5.11
C ASP A 7 -36.72 32.35 -6.13
N VAL A 8 -36.80 33.44 -6.91
CA VAL A 8 -35.74 33.83 -7.85
C VAL A 8 -34.44 34.18 -7.13
N ALA A 9 -34.51 34.91 -6.00
CA ALA A 9 -33.34 35.25 -5.22
C ALA A 9 -32.65 34.00 -4.63
N ILE A 10 -33.43 33.06 -4.10
CA ILE A 10 -32.91 31.79 -3.57
C ILE A 10 -32.27 30.96 -4.68
N ALA A 11 -32.91 30.86 -5.84
CA ALA A 11 -32.35 30.13 -6.99
C ALA A 11 -31.03 30.75 -7.44
N MET A 12 -30.95 32.08 -7.53
CA MET A 12 -29.71 32.78 -7.89
C MET A 12 -28.61 32.59 -6.84
N GLU A 13 -28.94 32.68 -5.56
CA GLU A 13 -27.99 32.42 -4.48
C GLU A 13 -27.45 30.99 -4.55
N ALA A 14 -28.31 30.00 -4.79
CA ALA A 14 -27.89 28.62 -4.96
C ALA A 14 -26.96 28.44 -6.16
N LEU A 15 -27.22 29.11 -7.29
CA LEU A 15 -26.33 29.11 -8.45
C LEU A 15 -24.97 29.74 -8.13
N VAL A 16 -24.92 30.84 -7.37
CA VAL A 16 -23.67 31.46 -6.93
C VAL A 16 -22.87 30.52 -6.04
N ARG A 17 -23.54 29.87 -5.07
CA ARG A 17 -22.90 28.91 -4.14
C ARG A 17 -22.26 27.73 -4.87
N THR A 18 -22.81 27.32 -6.01
CA THR A 18 -22.25 26.25 -6.83
C THR A 18 -21.39 26.75 -7.99
N GLY A 19 -21.11 28.05 -8.09
CA GLY A 19 -20.30 28.64 -9.17
C GLY A 19 -20.92 28.50 -10.57
N THR A 20 -22.25 28.50 -10.67
CA THR A 20 -23.02 28.29 -11.91
C THR A 20 -23.96 29.44 -12.26
N ASP A 21 -23.81 30.59 -11.61
CA ASP A 21 -24.56 31.83 -11.88
C ASP A 21 -24.41 32.30 -13.35
N HIS A 22 -23.20 32.19 -13.91
CA HIS A 22 -22.94 32.48 -15.33
C HIS A 22 -23.65 31.54 -16.32
N LEU A 23 -24.28 30.46 -15.84
CA LEU A 23 -25.06 29.51 -16.63
C LEU A 23 -26.57 29.74 -16.56
N ALA A 24 -27.04 30.74 -15.80
CA ALA A 24 -28.46 30.91 -15.47
C ALA A 24 -29.39 30.91 -16.70
N ASP A 25 -28.97 31.54 -17.80
CA ASP A 25 -29.77 31.64 -19.03
C ASP A 25 -29.48 30.54 -20.06
N ARG A 26 -28.57 29.60 -19.76
CA ARG A 26 -28.22 28.51 -20.68
C ARG A 26 -29.19 27.33 -20.56
N PRO A 27 -29.63 26.73 -21.68
CA PRO A 27 -30.46 25.53 -21.63
C PRO A 27 -29.66 24.36 -21.05
N ILE A 28 -30.29 23.56 -20.19
CA ILE A 28 -29.63 22.45 -19.48
C ILE A 28 -29.02 21.40 -20.43
N SER A 29 -29.60 21.25 -21.62
CA SER A 29 -29.12 20.33 -22.67
C SER A 29 -27.81 20.78 -23.31
N ALA A 30 -27.40 22.03 -23.13
CA ALA A 30 -26.16 22.60 -23.66
C ALA A 30 -25.04 22.66 -22.60
N LEU A 31 -25.27 22.13 -21.40
CA LEU A 31 -24.27 22.07 -20.34
C LEU A 31 -23.44 20.78 -20.45
N SER A 32 -22.13 20.89 -20.14
CA SER A 32 -21.27 19.73 -19.91
C SER A 32 -21.76 18.90 -18.71
N GLY A 33 -21.24 17.68 -18.56
CA GLY A 33 -21.61 16.80 -17.43
C GLY A 33 -21.38 17.45 -16.06
N GLY A 34 -20.20 18.03 -15.85
CA GLY A 34 -19.85 18.70 -14.59
C GLY A 34 -20.67 19.97 -14.32
N GLU A 35 -20.87 20.82 -15.33
CA GLU A 35 -21.75 22.00 -15.21
C GLU A 35 -23.18 21.59 -14.86
N ARG A 36 -23.74 20.60 -15.57
CA ARG A 36 -25.07 20.07 -15.31
C ARG A 36 -25.19 19.57 -13.88
N GLN A 37 -24.18 18.89 -13.37
CA GLN A 37 -24.20 18.36 -12.02
C GLN A 37 -24.15 19.47 -10.96
N ARG A 38 -23.31 20.50 -11.13
CA ARG A 38 -23.30 21.67 -10.25
C ARG A 38 -24.64 22.40 -10.25
N VAL A 39 -25.30 22.53 -11.42
CA VAL A 39 -26.66 23.08 -11.51
C VAL A 39 -27.69 22.18 -10.80
N MET A 40 -27.54 20.84 -10.87
CA MET A 40 -28.40 19.93 -10.09
C MET A 40 -28.20 20.09 -8.58
N MET A 41 -26.98 20.35 -8.12
CA MET A 41 -26.70 20.69 -6.72
C MET A 41 -27.33 22.03 -6.35
N ALA A 42 -27.21 23.05 -7.21
CA ALA A 42 -27.86 24.35 -7.01
C ALA A 42 -29.37 24.18 -6.84
N ARG A 43 -30.00 23.36 -7.68
CA ARG A 43 -31.43 23.02 -7.57
C ARG A 43 -31.78 22.39 -6.23
N ALA A 44 -30.92 21.51 -5.70
CA ALA A 44 -31.13 20.90 -4.39
C ALA A 44 -30.97 21.94 -3.25
N LEU A 45 -29.97 22.82 -3.35
CA LEU A 45 -29.72 23.88 -2.38
C LEU A 45 -30.79 24.97 -2.37
N ALA A 46 -31.42 25.25 -3.51
CA ALA A 46 -32.52 26.20 -3.62
C ALA A 46 -33.77 25.78 -2.81
N GLN A 47 -33.83 24.53 -2.34
CA GLN A 47 -34.85 24.09 -1.38
C GLN A 47 -34.53 24.48 0.08
N GLU A 48 -33.44 25.22 0.30
CA GLU A 48 -32.92 25.59 1.62
C GLU A 48 -32.80 24.38 2.57
N PRO A 49 -32.20 23.24 2.12
CA PRO A 49 -32.19 22.02 2.91
C PRO A 49 -31.28 22.15 4.13
N ARG A 50 -31.64 21.43 5.21
CA ARG A 50 -30.73 21.19 6.35
C ARG A 50 -29.85 19.95 6.15
N VAL A 51 -30.30 19.04 5.28
CA VAL A 51 -29.62 17.78 4.96
C VAL A 51 -29.60 17.58 3.45
N LEU A 52 -28.42 17.31 2.90
CA LEU A 52 -28.20 16.97 1.51
C LEU A 52 -27.85 15.49 1.39
N LEU A 53 -28.63 14.76 0.59
CA LEU A 53 -28.38 13.35 0.29
C LEU A 53 -27.75 13.26 -1.11
N LEU A 54 -26.58 12.64 -1.19
CA LEU A 54 -25.83 12.47 -2.43
C LEU A 54 -25.68 10.98 -2.71
N ASP A 55 -26.37 10.49 -3.74
CA ASP A 55 -26.23 9.13 -4.20
C ASP A 55 -25.20 9.08 -5.34
N GLU A 56 -24.03 8.51 -5.05
CA GLU A 56 -22.89 8.40 -5.98
C GLU A 56 -22.57 9.68 -6.76
N PRO A 57 -22.30 10.81 -6.07
CA PRO A 57 -22.12 12.10 -6.74
C PRO A 57 -20.89 12.14 -7.66
N THR A 58 -19.98 11.18 -7.59
CA THR A 58 -18.75 11.18 -8.40
C THR A 58 -18.76 10.17 -9.54
N SER A 59 -19.85 9.42 -9.71
CA SER A 59 -19.96 8.40 -10.75
C SER A 59 -19.95 9.01 -12.15
N HIS A 60 -19.19 8.39 -13.08
CA HIS A 60 -19.00 8.82 -14.47
C HIS A 60 -18.29 10.18 -14.67
N LEU A 61 -17.72 10.76 -13.62
CA LEU A 61 -16.89 11.95 -13.71
C LEU A 61 -15.40 11.60 -13.80
N ASP A 62 -14.65 12.41 -14.54
CA ASP A 62 -13.19 12.36 -14.46
C ASP A 62 -12.68 12.81 -13.09
N ILE A 63 -11.43 12.45 -12.79
CA ILE A 63 -10.83 12.67 -11.47
C ILE A 63 -10.91 14.15 -11.07
N SER A 64 -10.61 15.10 -11.97
CA SER A 64 -10.68 16.53 -11.68
C SER A 64 -12.07 16.96 -11.22
N PHE A 65 -13.13 16.57 -11.94
CA PHE A 65 -14.49 16.94 -11.59
C PHE A 65 -14.98 16.26 -10.31
N GLN A 66 -14.48 15.06 -9.98
CA GLN A 66 -14.78 14.43 -8.69
C GLN A 66 -14.28 15.29 -7.52
N PHE A 67 -13.04 15.77 -7.58
CA PHE A 67 -12.48 16.66 -6.55
C PHE A 67 -13.25 17.99 -6.48
N GLU A 68 -13.53 18.64 -7.61
CA GLU A 68 -14.29 19.90 -7.63
C GLU A 68 -15.67 19.78 -6.94
N ILE A 69 -16.40 18.69 -7.22
CA ILE A 69 -17.71 18.45 -6.60
C ILE A 69 -17.56 18.17 -5.11
N MET A 70 -16.60 17.36 -4.70
CA MET A 70 -16.41 17.02 -3.30
C MET A 70 -15.89 18.21 -2.47
N ASP A 71 -15.04 19.07 -3.04
CA ASP A 71 -14.61 20.33 -2.44
C ASP A 71 -15.79 21.26 -2.22
N LEU A 72 -16.67 21.40 -3.22
CA LEU A 72 -17.91 22.16 -3.09
C LEU A 72 -18.82 21.59 -1.98
N VAL A 73 -18.98 20.27 -1.93
CA VAL A 73 -19.78 19.63 -0.87
C VAL A 73 -19.18 19.89 0.51
N LYS A 74 -17.85 19.85 0.62
CA LYS A 74 -17.13 20.10 1.87
C LYS A 74 -17.27 21.55 2.32
N SER A 75 -17.13 22.52 1.41
CA SER A 75 -17.34 23.94 1.74
C SER A 75 -18.78 24.21 2.17
N LEU A 76 -19.77 23.60 1.50
CA LEU A 76 -21.18 23.72 1.91
C LEU A 76 -21.43 23.20 3.32
N ASN A 77 -20.77 22.11 3.71
CA ASN A 77 -20.84 21.58 5.07
C ASN A 77 -20.18 22.53 6.09
N GLU A 78 -18.96 22.99 5.81
CA GLU A 78 -18.15 23.77 6.75
C GLU A 78 -18.64 25.22 6.91
N GLU A 79 -19.01 25.88 5.82
CA GLU A 79 -19.38 27.30 5.81
C GLU A 79 -20.86 27.53 6.12
N HIS A 80 -21.73 26.60 5.71
CA HIS A 80 -23.18 26.77 5.82
C HIS A 80 -23.85 25.82 6.81
N GLY A 81 -23.08 24.96 7.50
CA GLY A 81 -23.62 24.00 8.47
C GLY A 81 -24.55 22.96 7.86
N LEU A 82 -24.47 22.73 6.55
CA LEU A 82 -25.28 21.76 5.83
C LEU A 82 -24.84 20.34 6.21
N THR A 83 -25.75 19.51 6.71
CA THR A 83 -25.42 18.09 6.92
C THR A 83 -25.42 17.36 5.59
N VAL A 84 -24.36 16.61 5.29
CA VAL A 84 -24.26 15.84 4.04
C VAL A 84 -24.15 14.36 4.34
N LEU A 85 -24.97 13.56 3.66
CA LEU A 85 -24.84 12.11 3.60
C LEU A 85 -24.56 11.73 2.15
N ALA A 86 -23.38 11.16 1.91
CA ALA A 86 -22.94 10.74 0.59
C ALA A 86 -22.71 9.22 0.54
N VAL A 87 -23.17 8.59 -0.54
CA VAL A 87 -22.82 7.21 -0.90
C VAL A 87 -21.63 7.26 -1.86
N LEU A 88 -20.50 6.68 -1.46
CA LEU A 88 -19.25 6.71 -2.21
C LEU A 88 -18.68 5.30 -2.33
N HIS A 89 -18.20 4.93 -3.52
CA HIS A 89 -17.52 3.65 -3.76
C HIS A 89 -16.00 3.74 -3.66
N ASP A 90 -15.44 4.94 -3.83
CA ASP A 90 -14.01 5.17 -3.67
C ASP A 90 -13.68 5.41 -2.19
N LEU A 91 -12.97 4.44 -1.58
CA LEU A 91 -12.56 4.50 -0.18
C LEU A 91 -11.58 5.65 0.11
N ASN A 92 -10.74 6.04 -0.85
CA ASN A 92 -9.80 7.13 -0.69
C ASN A 92 -10.51 8.48 -0.74
N LEU A 93 -11.48 8.63 -1.63
CA LEU A 93 -12.33 9.81 -1.68
C LEU A 93 -13.16 9.97 -0.40
N ALA A 94 -13.80 8.88 0.05
CA ALA A 94 -14.54 8.85 1.30
C ALA A 94 -13.64 9.17 2.50
N SER A 95 -12.44 8.59 2.55
CA SER A 95 -11.44 8.91 3.56
C SER A 95 -11.08 10.39 3.55
N HIS A 96 -10.87 10.98 2.37
CA HIS A 96 -10.42 12.36 2.23
C HIS A 96 -11.47 13.37 2.70
N TYR A 97 -12.72 13.18 2.31
CA TYR A 97 -13.76 14.21 2.46
C TYR A 97 -14.70 14.01 3.64
N CYS A 98 -14.94 12.78 4.08
CA CYS A 98 -15.94 12.49 5.11
C CYS A 98 -15.32 12.45 6.50
N ASP A 99 -15.99 13.05 7.49
CA ASP A 99 -15.52 13.06 8.88
C ASP A 99 -15.96 11.80 9.65
N ARG A 100 -17.02 11.14 9.19
CA ARG A 100 -17.54 9.87 9.69
C ARG A 100 -17.94 8.97 8.53
N LEU A 101 -17.64 7.69 8.64
CA LEU A 101 -17.94 6.67 7.66
C LEU A 101 -18.85 5.60 8.25
N VAL A 102 -19.71 5.04 7.42
CA VAL A 102 -20.50 3.83 7.70
C VAL A 102 -20.23 2.86 6.58
N MET A 103 -19.56 1.75 6.90
CA MET A 103 -19.27 0.68 5.93
C MET A 103 -20.37 -0.37 6.02
N ILE A 104 -21.00 -0.65 4.88
CA ILE A 104 -22.12 -1.59 4.75
C ILE A 104 -21.65 -2.79 3.93
N GLY A 105 -21.98 -4.00 4.39
CA GLY A 105 -21.76 -5.26 3.68
C GLY A 105 -22.89 -6.23 4.00
N ASP A 106 -23.36 -6.98 2.99
CA ASP A 106 -24.48 -7.93 3.12
C ASP A 106 -25.74 -7.33 3.78
N GLY A 107 -26.04 -6.07 3.46
CA GLY A 107 -27.19 -5.34 4.02
C GLY A 107 -27.08 -4.96 5.49
N ARG A 108 -25.88 -5.04 6.10
CA ARG A 108 -25.64 -4.71 7.51
C ARG A 108 -24.49 -3.72 7.66
N VAL A 109 -24.52 -2.94 8.74
CA VAL A 109 -23.38 -2.11 9.14
C VAL A 109 -22.26 -3.02 9.64
N VAL A 110 -21.12 -2.99 8.96
CA VAL A 110 -19.92 -3.76 9.31
C VAL A 110 -19.02 -2.95 10.23
N ALA A 111 -18.87 -1.66 9.96
CA ALA A 111 -18.09 -0.74 10.77
C ALA A 111 -18.63 0.69 10.65
N GLU A 112 -18.47 1.47 11.71
CA GLU A 112 -18.88 2.86 11.76
C GLU A 112 -17.92 3.67 12.65
N GLY A 113 -17.60 4.89 12.24
CA GLY A 113 -16.75 5.80 13.02
C GLY A 113 -15.93 6.74 12.16
N SER A 114 -14.78 7.18 12.68
CA SER A 114 -13.83 7.98 11.88
C SER A 114 -13.28 7.16 10.72
N PRO A 115 -12.74 7.82 9.67
CA PRO A 115 -12.08 7.12 8.57
C PRO A 115 -11.05 6.09 9.05
N ALA A 116 -10.24 6.43 10.06
CA ALA A 116 -9.22 5.53 10.61
C ALA A 116 -9.77 4.29 11.34
N ALA A 117 -10.97 4.37 11.92
CA ALA A 117 -11.61 3.23 12.57
C ALA A 117 -12.31 2.31 11.55
N VAL A 118 -12.77 2.87 10.42
CA VAL A 118 -13.57 2.15 9.42
C VAL A 118 -12.69 1.57 8.31
N ILE A 119 -11.75 2.35 7.77
CA ILE A 119 -10.87 1.95 6.68
C ILE A 119 -9.68 1.19 7.25
N THR A 120 -9.89 -0.10 7.47
CA THR A 120 -8.86 -1.04 7.93
C THR A 120 -8.74 -2.20 6.93
N PRO A 121 -7.57 -2.86 6.83
CA PRO A 121 -7.42 -4.03 5.98
C PRO A 121 -8.45 -5.13 6.26
N SER A 122 -8.76 -5.39 7.54
CA SER A 122 -9.73 -6.42 7.95
C SER A 122 -11.17 -6.09 7.52
N ASN A 123 -11.62 -4.85 7.71
CA ASN A 123 -12.95 -4.42 7.30
C ASN A 123 -13.09 -4.46 5.77
N ILE A 124 -12.08 -3.98 5.04
CA ILE A 124 -12.08 -3.98 3.57
C ILE A 124 -12.08 -5.40 3.02
N ARG A 125 -11.27 -6.31 3.58
CA ARG A 125 -11.30 -7.73 3.22
C ARG A 125 -12.69 -8.33 3.42
N ARG A 126 -13.33 -8.02 4.55
CA ARG A 126 -14.66 -8.56 4.89
C ARG A 126 -15.75 -8.09 3.92
N VAL A 127 -15.71 -6.84 3.48
CA VAL A 127 -16.77 -6.25 2.63
C VAL A 127 -16.50 -6.42 1.13
N TYR A 128 -15.25 -6.23 0.71
CA TYR A 128 -14.86 -6.23 -0.71
C TYR A 128 -14.13 -7.51 -1.13
N GLY A 129 -13.88 -8.45 -0.22
CA GLY A 129 -13.12 -9.68 -0.51
C GLY A 129 -11.68 -9.42 -0.98
N THR A 130 -11.16 -8.22 -0.73
CA THR A 130 -9.93 -7.72 -1.35
C THR A 130 -8.86 -7.43 -0.30
N GLU A 131 -7.66 -7.94 -0.57
CA GLU A 131 -6.46 -7.62 0.17
C GLU A 131 -5.92 -6.24 -0.20
N VAL A 132 -5.70 -5.39 0.81
CA VAL A 132 -5.26 -4.01 0.62
C VAL A 132 -4.20 -3.64 1.65
N TRP A 133 -3.40 -2.64 1.30
CA TRP A 133 -2.61 -1.88 2.26
C TRP A 133 -3.30 -0.58 2.60
N VAL A 134 -3.29 -0.25 3.90
CA VAL A 134 -3.79 1.03 4.38
C VAL A 134 -2.64 1.80 5.00
N ARG A 135 -2.24 2.91 4.38
CA ARG A 135 -1.26 3.84 4.93
C ARG A 135 -1.94 5.10 5.43
N LYS A 136 -1.22 5.90 6.21
CA LYS A 136 -1.63 7.29 6.49
C LYS A 136 -1.10 8.17 5.37
N HIS A 137 -1.98 8.94 4.73
CA HIS A 137 -1.56 9.96 3.78
C HIS A 137 -0.60 10.94 4.47
N PRO A 138 0.55 11.30 3.87
CA PRO A 138 1.58 12.08 4.55
C PRO A 138 1.09 13.47 4.99
N ALA A 139 0.33 14.15 4.13
CA ALA A 139 -0.21 15.48 4.44
C ALA A 139 -1.43 15.45 5.39
N THR A 140 -2.48 14.68 5.07
CA THR A 140 -3.75 14.72 5.80
C THR A 140 -3.81 13.77 7.00
N ARG A 141 -2.87 12.81 7.10
CA ARG A 141 -2.83 11.72 8.09
C ARG A 141 -4.05 10.79 8.06
N ARG A 142 -4.96 10.98 7.09
CA ARG A 142 -6.12 10.13 6.87
C ARG A 142 -5.72 8.81 6.22
N PRO A 143 -6.48 7.72 6.40
CA PRO A 143 -6.23 6.44 5.74
C PRO A 143 -6.19 6.57 4.22
N TYR A 144 -5.29 5.83 3.59
CA TYR A 144 -5.15 5.75 2.15
C TYR A 144 -4.94 4.29 1.75
N VAL A 145 -5.82 3.78 0.91
CA VAL A 145 -5.92 2.40 0.47
C VAL A 145 -5.14 2.21 -0.83
N ILE A 146 -4.25 1.22 -0.83
CA ILE A 146 -3.48 0.78 -1.99
C ILE A 146 -3.89 -0.66 -2.29
N ALA A 147 -4.40 -0.90 -3.50
CA ALA A 147 -4.83 -2.22 -3.95
C ALA A 147 -3.65 -3.04 -4.49
N GLY A 148 -3.76 -4.38 -4.41
CA GLY A 148 -2.88 -5.30 -5.15
C GLY A 148 -1.58 -5.71 -4.47
N ILE A 149 -1.34 -5.22 -3.25
CA ILE A 149 -0.28 -5.71 -2.37
C ILE A 149 -0.94 -5.98 -1.03
N GLY A 150 -1.51 -7.16 -0.88
CA GLY A 150 -1.91 -7.60 0.43
C GLY A 150 -1.84 -9.11 0.50
N PRO A 151 -1.84 -9.65 1.71
CA PRO A 151 -1.45 -11.02 1.99
C PRO A 151 -2.50 -12.01 1.48
N LYS A 152 -2.57 -12.23 0.16
CA LYS A 152 -3.36 -13.33 -0.40
C LYS A 152 -2.86 -14.69 0.13
N HIS A 153 -1.65 -14.74 0.70
CA HIS A 153 -1.08 -15.99 1.23
C HIS A 153 -0.38 -15.91 2.59
N ILE A 154 0.06 -14.75 3.09
CA ILE A 154 0.99 -14.67 4.23
C ILE A 154 0.64 -13.47 5.12
N SER A 155 -0.20 -13.67 6.14
CA SER A 155 0.11 -13.30 7.54
C SER A 155 -1.10 -13.00 8.45
N THR A 156 -2.14 -12.29 8.04
CA THR A 156 -3.21 -11.88 8.99
C THR A 156 -4.32 -12.92 9.25
N ALA A 157 -4.04 -14.21 9.10
CA ALA A 157 -4.98 -15.27 9.48
C ALA A 157 -4.34 -16.40 10.29
N ILE A 158 -3.19 -16.19 10.94
CA ILE A 158 -2.72 -17.15 11.96
C ILE A 158 -3.80 -17.30 13.07
N ALA A 159 -4.51 -16.22 13.39
CA ALA A 159 -5.59 -16.24 14.38
C ALA A 159 -6.91 -16.92 13.90
N HIS A 160 -7.06 -17.22 12.61
CA HIS A 160 -8.31 -17.75 12.04
C HIS A 160 -8.13 -18.98 11.13
N ARG A 161 -6.91 -19.52 11.03
CA ARG A 161 -6.65 -20.77 10.34
C ARG A 161 -7.07 -21.94 11.21
N SER A 162 -7.62 -22.96 10.56
CA SER A 162 -7.71 -24.28 11.18
C SER A 162 -6.30 -24.84 11.41
N ASP A 163 -6.12 -25.72 12.40
CA ASP A 163 -4.82 -26.33 12.71
C ASP A 163 -4.14 -26.93 11.46
N ARG A 164 -4.93 -27.51 10.54
CA ARG A 164 -4.45 -28.06 9.27
C ARG A 164 -3.83 -27.03 8.32
N GLU A 165 -4.35 -25.81 8.28
CA GLU A 165 -3.84 -24.74 7.40
C GLU A 165 -2.56 -24.12 7.97
N CYS A 166 -2.40 -24.11 9.29
CA CYS A 166 -1.14 -23.75 9.95
C CYS A 166 -0.05 -24.78 9.63
N GLU A 167 -0.33 -26.07 9.80
CA GLU A 167 0.62 -27.14 9.46
C GLU A 167 1.01 -27.15 7.98
N ALA A 168 0.05 -26.92 7.06
CA ALA A 168 0.33 -26.85 5.63
C ALA A 168 1.21 -25.66 5.27
N PHE A 169 1.05 -24.53 5.97
CA PHE A 169 1.87 -23.35 5.78
C PHE A 169 3.29 -23.54 6.28
N GLU A 170 3.48 -24.14 7.45
CA GLU A 170 4.82 -24.40 8.00
C GLU A 170 5.68 -25.28 7.07
N LYS A 171 5.04 -26.11 6.24
CA LYS A 171 5.70 -26.95 5.21
C LYS A 171 6.06 -26.20 3.93
N LEU A 172 5.64 -24.94 3.76
CA LEU A 172 6.00 -24.16 2.59
C LEU A 172 7.49 -23.78 2.63
N PRO A 173 8.17 -23.75 1.47
CA PRO A 173 9.55 -23.33 1.39
C PRO A 173 9.76 -21.92 1.97
N GLN A 174 10.76 -21.80 2.82
CA GLN A 174 11.18 -20.54 3.42
C GLN A 174 12.30 -19.91 2.60
N VAL A 175 12.07 -18.67 2.16
CA VAL A 175 13.04 -17.82 1.47
C VAL A 175 13.50 -16.72 2.42
N HIS A 176 14.80 -16.67 2.68
CA HIS A 176 15.41 -15.60 3.47
C HIS A 176 15.98 -14.52 2.56
N VAL A 177 15.53 -13.28 2.73
CA VAL A 177 15.97 -12.12 1.94
C VAL A 177 16.93 -11.26 2.76
N ILE A 178 18.18 -11.21 2.32
CA ILE A 178 19.18 -10.27 2.83
C ILE A 178 18.98 -8.94 2.09
N GLY A 179 18.26 -8.02 2.75
CA GLY A 179 17.91 -6.70 2.22
C GLY A 179 18.75 -5.55 2.79
N GLY A 180 18.28 -4.33 2.56
CA GLY A 180 18.91 -3.10 3.03
C GLY A 180 18.84 -1.99 1.98
N GLY A 181 18.71 -0.74 2.44
CA GLY A 181 18.68 0.43 1.55
C GLY A 181 17.39 0.56 0.74
N GLY A 182 16.34 -0.20 1.08
CA GLY A 182 15.03 -0.11 0.42
C GLY A 182 14.96 -0.84 -0.93
N THR A 183 15.93 -1.68 -1.27
CA THR A 183 16.01 -2.36 -2.57
C THR A 183 15.43 -3.78 -2.57
N ALA A 184 15.12 -4.34 -1.41
CA ALA A 184 14.53 -5.66 -1.26
C ALA A 184 12.99 -5.66 -1.33
N ALA A 185 12.34 -4.52 -1.12
CA ALA A 185 10.88 -4.39 -1.14
C ALA A 185 10.19 -5.04 -2.37
N PRO A 186 10.69 -4.86 -3.62
CA PRO A 186 10.06 -5.50 -4.79
C PRO A 186 10.13 -7.03 -4.75
N ILE A 187 11.28 -7.60 -4.36
CA ILE A 187 11.45 -9.05 -4.31
C ILE A 187 10.65 -9.67 -3.17
N ILE A 188 10.60 -9.01 -2.01
CA ILE A 188 9.78 -9.42 -0.87
C ILE A 188 8.31 -9.52 -1.30
N ALA A 189 7.77 -8.47 -1.94
CA ALA A 189 6.39 -8.46 -2.40
C ALA A 189 6.10 -9.57 -3.43
N GLN A 190 7.04 -9.85 -4.34
CA GLN A 190 6.87 -10.90 -5.35
C GLN A 190 6.92 -12.30 -4.75
N LEU A 191 7.80 -12.55 -3.78
CA LEU A 191 7.88 -13.82 -3.05
C LEU A 191 6.57 -14.10 -2.30
N VAL A 192 6.06 -13.10 -1.58
CA VAL A 192 4.80 -13.19 -0.87
C VAL A 192 3.63 -13.47 -1.81
N ARG A 193 3.59 -12.78 -2.97
CA ARG A 193 2.54 -13.01 -3.98
C ARG A 193 2.55 -14.42 -4.57
N ARG A 194 3.71 -15.08 -4.62
CA ARG A 194 3.85 -16.48 -5.06
C ARG A 194 3.65 -17.49 -3.93
N GLY A 195 3.39 -17.02 -2.70
CA GLY A 195 3.04 -17.87 -1.56
C GLY A 195 4.23 -18.43 -0.78
N TYR A 196 5.44 -17.91 -0.96
CA TYR A 196 6.62 -18.34 -0.20
C TYR A 196 6.59 -17.83 1.25
N ARG A 197 7.09 -18.62 2.20
CA ARG A 197 7.36 -18.09 3.55
C ARG A 197 8.59 -17.19 3.47
N VAL A 198 8.42 -15.90 3.73
CA VAL A 198 9.54 -14.94 3.66
C VAL A 198 10.02 -14.61 5.06
N THR A 199 11.34 -14.50 5.22
CA THR A 199 11.98 -13.79 6.34
C THR A 199 12.97 -12.79 5.77
N CYS A 200 13.29 -11.75 6.52
CA CYS A 200 14.29 -10.76 6.10
C CYS A 200 15.45 -10.69 7.09
N GLY A 201 16.62 -10.34 6.57
CA GLY A 201 17.82 -10.08 7.37
C GLY A 201 17.71 -8.78 8.16
N VAL A 202 18.85 -8.09 8.29
CA VAL A 202 18.90 -6.82 9.03
C VAL A 202 18.38 -5.67 8.17
N LEU A 203 17.29 -5.04 8.60
CA LEU A 203 16.65 -3.90 7.93
C LEU A 203 16.69 -2.65 8.82
N ASN A 204 16.79 -1.48 8.20
CA ASN A 204 16.76 -0.21 8.94
C ASN A 204 15.31 0.24 9.16
N ALA A 205 14.97 0.59 10.40
CA ALA A 205 13.63 1.04 10.75
C ALA A 205 13.20 2.24 9.90
N GLY A 206 12.07 2.08 9.21
CA GLY A 206 11.46 3.13 8.39
C GLY A 206 12.00 3.24 6.96
N ASP A 207 12.91 2.36 6.53
CA ASP A 207 13.21 2.22 5.10
C ASP A 207 12.12 1.43 4.37
N ALA A 208 12.16 1.42 3.03
CA ALA A 208 11.15 0.76 2.22
C ALA A 208 11.09 -0.77 2.45
N ASP A 209 12.22 -1.41 2.78
CA ASP A 209 12.28 -2.85 3.03
C ASP A 209 11.55 -3.20 4.34
N HIS A 210 11.79 -2.40 5.39
CA HIS A 210 11.11 -2.51 6.66
C HIS A 210 9.63 -2.18 6.54
N GLU A 211 9.25 -1.12 5.81
CA GLU A 211 7.84 -0.77 5.61
C GLU A 211 7.05 -1.90 4.94
N VAL A 212 7.62 -2.54 3.91
CA VAL A 212 6.99 -3.70 3.26
C VAL A 212 6.98 -4.92 4.18
N SER A 213 8.06 -5.17 4.92
CA SER A 213 8.13 -6.31 5.84
C SER A 213 7.13 -6.18 6.99
N ASP A 214 7.03 -5.01 7.61
CA ASP A 214 6.06 -4.72 8.67
C ASP A 214 4.62 -4.83 8.15
N ALA A 215 4.33 -4.26 6.97
CA ALA A 215 3.00 -4.33 6.35
C ALA A 215 2.56 -5.76 5.97
N LEU A 216 3.51 -6.66 5.76
CA LEU A 216 3.27 -8.08 5.45
C LEU A 216 3.48 -8.98 6.67
N GLU A 217 3.78 -8.41 7.85
CA GLU A 217 4.14 -9.13 9.08
C GLU A 217 5.24 -10.18 8.87
N ILE A 218 6.24 -9.83 8.05
CA ILE A 218 7.39 -10.67 7.74
C ILE A 218 8.39 -10.59 8.88
N PRO A 219 8.82 -11.72 9.46
CA PRO A 219 9.87 -11.74 10.47
C PRO A 219 11.17 -11.14 9.92
N CYS A 220 11.69 -10.10 10.58
CA CYS A 220 12.92 -9.43 10.21
C CYS A 220 13.74 -9.02 11.44
N VAL A 221 15.03 -8.73 11.24
CA VAL A 221 15.89 -8.16 12.28
C VAL A 221 15.95 -6.65 12.12
N LEU A 222 15.45 -5.91 13.11
CA LEU A 222 15.36 -4.46 13.03
C LEU A 222 16.61 -3.77 13.58
N GLN A 223 17.10 -2.77 12.87
CA GLN A 223 18.18 -1.87 13.27
C GLN A 223 17.70 -0.42 13.26
N PRO A 224 18.21 0.47 14.15
CA PRO A 224 17.89 1.89 14.07
C PRO A 224 18.28 2.50 12.71
N PRO A 225 17.64 3.61 12.30
CA PRO A 225 17.98 4.28 11.04
C PRO A 225 19.46 4.67 11.00
N PHE A 226 20.07 4.54 9.81
CA PHE A 226 21.46 4.95 9.54
C PHE A 226 22.53 4.33 10.45
N SER A 227 22.19 3.24 11.14
CA SER A 227 23.10 2.57 12.07
C SER A 227 23.74 1.35 11.42
N PRO A 228 25.03 1.08 11.67
CA PRO A 228 25.69 -0.11 11.17
C PRO A 228 25.07 -1.37 11.78
N ILE A 229 25.21 -2.50 11.09
CA ILE A 229 24.81 -3.81 11.59
C ILE A 229 25.70 -4.18 12.77
N THR A 230 25.07 -4.41 13.92
CA THR A 230 25.79 -4.88 15.12
C THR A 230 26.02 -6.39 15.06
N GLN A 231 26.95 -6.88 15.87
CA GLN A 231 27.16 -8.33 16.01
C GLN A 231 25.91 -9.05 16.56
N ASP A 232 25.15 -8.43 17.48
CA ASP A 232 23.89 -9.00 17.99
C ASP A 232 22.84 -9.14 16.88
N SER A 233 22.65 -8.08 16.08
CA SER A 233 21.75 -8.10 14.92
C SER A 233 22.20 -9.13 13.88
N HIS A 234 23.51 -9.26 13.67
CA HIS A 234 24.07 -10.26 12.76
C HIS A 234 23.84 -11.70 13.25
N LEU A 235 23.95 -11.98 14.55
CA LEU A 235 23.65 -13.30 15.11
C LEU A 235 22.18 -13.68 14.93
N LYS A 236 21.25 -12.75 15.20
CA LYS A 236 19.81 -12.96 14.96
C LYS A 236 19.51 -13.18 13.48
N HIS A 237 20.17 -12.41 12.61
CA HIS A 237 20.07 -12.56 11.16
C HIS A 237 20.51 -13.96 10.72
N ARG A 238 21.64 -14.46 11.22
CA ARG A 238 22.12 -15.82 10.93
C ARG A 238 21.13 -16.89 11.35
N GLN A 239 20.48 -16.76 12.51
CA GLN A 239 19.47 -17.73 12.96
C GLN A 239 18.31 -17.87 11.97
N LEU A 240 17.82 -16.76 11.40
CA LEU A 240 16.78 -16.77 10.37
C LEU A 240 17.28 -17.35 9.06
N LEU A 241 18.49 -16.99 8.64
CA LEU A 241 19.13 -17.50 7.43
C LEU A 241 19.36 -19.02 7.51
N ASP A 242 19.79 -19.52 8.66
CA ASP A 242 20.10 -20.93 8.89
C ASP A 242 18.83 -21.81 8.83
N ALA A 243 17.67 -21.27 9.18
CA ALA A 243 16.38 -21.96 9.06
C ALA A 243 15.83 -22.01 7.62
N ALA A 244 16.34 -21.17 6.71
CA ALA A 244 15.76 -21.02 5.37
C ALA A 244 16.25 -22.07 4.36
N ASP A 245 15.36 -22.41 3.43
CA ASP A 245 15.62 -23.33 2.31
C ASP A 245 16.42 -22.64 1.20
N VAL A 246 16.13 -21.36 0.95
CA VAL A 246 16.79 -20.52 -0.06
C VAL A 246 17.17 -19.18 0.54
N VAL A 247 18.37 -18.70 0.22
CA VAL A 247 18.88 -17.38 0.64
C VAL A 247 18.99 -16.49 -0.59
N VAL A 248 18.50 -15.25 -0.49
CA VAL A 248 18.58 -14.25 -1.57
C VAL A 248 19.26 -12.99 -1.06
N LEU A 249 20.41 -12.65 -1.64
CA LEU A 249 21.01 -11.33 -1.49
C LEU A 249 20.39 -10.37 -2.50
N ALA A 250 19.64 -9.37 -2.01
CA ALA A 250 18.97 -8.39 -2.87
C ALA A 250 19.96 -7.42 -3.54
N ASP A 251 19.43 -6.46 -4.30
CA ASP A 251 20.20 -5.41 -4.98
C ASP A 251 20.69 -4.33 -3.98
N VAL A 252 21.25 -4.76 -2.84
CA VAL A 252 21.66 -3.92 -1.72
C VAL A 252 22.92 -3.12 -2.09
N PRO A 253 22.94 -1.79 -1.89
CA PRO A 253 24.18 -1.01 -1.96
C PRO A 253 25.14 -1.39 -0.82
N ALA A 254 26.39 -1.66 -1.14
CA ALA A 254 27.37 -2.09 -0.17
C ALA A 254 28.07 -0.89 0.48
N GLY A 255 28.00 -0.79 1.80
CA GLY A 255 28.70 0.21 2.59
C GLY A 255 29.36 -0.43 3.81
N ASN A 256 30.29 0.28 4.44
CA ASN A 256 31.04 -0.27 5.58
C ASN A 256 30.13 -0.71 6.74
N GLY A 257 28.94 -0.11 6.87
CA GLY A 257 27.96 -0.46 7.90
C GLY A 257 27.17 -1.75 7.63
N ASN A 258 27.18 -2.31 6.42
CA ASN A 258 26.39 -3.49 6.06
C ASN A 258 27.19 -4.63 5.42
N LEU A 259 28.52 -4.60 5.48
CA LEU A 259 29.38 -5.70 4.99
C LEU A 259 29.01 -7.07 5.59
N LEU A 260 28.47 -7.10 6.81
CA LEU A 260 27.99 -8.32 7.46
C LEU A 260 26.83 -9.01 6.71
N ASN A 261 26.06 -8.28 5.90
CA ASN A 261 25.05 -8.89 5.02
C ASN A 261 25.70 -9.67 3.87
N PHE A 262 26.74 -9.12 3.25
CA PHE A 262 27.50 -9.80 2.20
C PHE A 262 28.28 -10.99 2.76
N GLN A 263 28.84 -10.85 3.96
CA GLN A 263 29.48 -11.97 4.66
C GLN A 263 28.50 -13.09 4.96
N ALA A 264 27.27 -12.77 5.39
CA ALA A 264 26.22 -13.78 5.62
C ALA A 264 25.87 -14.56 4.34
N ALA A 265 25.77 -13.87 3.20
CA ALA A 265 25.52 -14.53 1.91
C ALA A 265 26.66 -15.47 1.51
N LEU A 266 27.92 -15.04 1.69
CA LEU A 266 29.09 -15.88 1.44
C LEU A 266 29.12 -17.10 2.37
N ASP A 267 28.84 -16.91 3.66
CA ASP A 267 28.81 -18.01 4.63
C ASP A 267 27.70 -19.02 4.29
N ALA A 268 26.54 -18.56 3.81
CA ALA A 268 25.47 -19.42 3.31
C ALA A 268 25.95 -20.29 2.14
N ALA A 269 26.61 -19.67 1.15
CA ALA A 269 27.17 -20.38 -0.01
C ALA A 269 28.26 -21.38 0.41
N ARG A 270 29.15 -21.02 1.32
CA ARG A 270 30.18 -21.93 1.90
C ARG A 270 29.57 -23.17 2.54
N LEU A 271 28.41 -23.03 3.16
CA LEU A 271 27.66 -24.13 3.78
C LEU A 271 26.82 -24.93 2.77
N GLY A 272 26.88 -24.60 1.48
CA GLY A 272 26.13 -25.28 0.43
C GLY A 272 24.63 -24.94 0.41
N LYS A 273 24.20 -23.87 1.09
CA LYS A 273 22.81 -23.41 0.99
C LYS A 273 22.53 -22.88 -0.40
N LYS A 274 21.32 -23.15 -0.88
CA LYS A 274 20.76 -22.63 -2.14
C LYS A 274 20.73 -21.10 -2.06
N THR A 275 21.76 -20.44 -2.61
CA THR A 275 22.01 -19.00 -2.44
C THR A 275 21.93 -18.29 -3.79
N ILE A 276 21.17 -17.20 -3.85
CA ILE A 276 20.95 -16.38 -5.05
C ILE A 276 21.46 -14.97 -4.79
N ILE A 277 22.18 -14.40 -5.74
CA ILE A 277 22.65 -13.02 -5.69
C ILE A 277 21.99 -12.25 -6.82
N LEU A 278 21.22 -11.22 -6.48
CA LEU A 278 20.59 -10.33 -7.47
C LEU A 278 21.60 -9.32 -8.00
N LYS A 279 21.67 -9.21 -9.33
CA LYS A 279 22.57 -8.36 -10.12
C LYS A 279 24.04 -8.43 -9.68
N PRO A 280 24.66 -9.62 -9.67
CA PRO A 280 26.03 -9.76 -9.20
C PRO A 280 27.02 -9.02 -10.11
N ASP A 281 26.75 -8.92 -11.42
CA ASP A 281 27.66 -8.29 -12.38
C ASP A 281 27.79 -6.78 -12.18
N SER A 282 26.74 -6.13 -11.68
CA SER A 282 26.73 -4.70 -11.36
C SER A 282 27.03 -4.41 -9.88
N ILE A 283 27.59 -5.37 -9.13
CA ILE A 283 27.94 -5.14 -7.72
C ILE A 283 28.95 -4.00 -7.56
N SER A 284 29.89 -3.88 -8.50
CA SER A 284 30.94 -2.86 -8.48
C SER A 284 30.39 -1.44 -8.53
N ASP A 285 29.25 -1.23 -9.20
CA ASP A 285 28.61 0.08 -9.35
C ASP A 285 27.99 0.59 -8.04
N ARG A 286 27.76 -0.33 -7.10
CA ARG A 286 27.11 -0.09 -5.82
C ARG A 286 27.97 -0.53 -4.64
N ASP A 287 29.27 -0.70 -4.84
CA ASP A 287 30.23 -1.07 -3.81
C ASP A 287 31.00 0.16 -3.31
N PHE A 288 30.57 0.70 -2.17
CA PHE A 288 31.22 1.82 -1.48
C PHE A 288 32.21 1.35 -0.41
N THR A 289 32.63 0.09 -0.46
CA THR A 289 33.55 -0.56 0.49
C THR A 289 34.95 -0.79 -0.09
N GLN A 290 35.28 -0.07 -1.17
CA GLN A 290 36.54 -0.20 -1.90
C GLN A 290 36.76 -1.63 -2.44
N GLY A 291 35.69 -2.30 -2.88
CA GLY A 291 35.76 -3.62 -3.52
C GLY A 291 35.65 -4.80 -2.56
N GLN A 292 35.50 -4.58 -1.25
CA GLN A 292 35.37 -5.67 -0.27
C GLN A 292 34.09 -6.47 -0.51
N ALA A 293 32.94 -5.80 -0.67
CA ALA A 293 31.67 -6.47 -0.95
C ALA A 293 31.70 -7.21 -2.30
N SER A 294 32.29 -6.60 -3.33
CA SER A 294 32.48 -7.23 -4.64
C SER A 294 33.33 -8.50 -4.55
N ALA A 295 34.35 -8.51 -3.70
CA ALA A 295 35.15 -9.71 -3.46
C ALA A 295 34.33 -10.81 -2.78
N LEU A 296 33.53 -10.48 -1.77
CA LEU A 296 32.64 -11.42 -1.08
C LEU A 296 31.61 -12.02 -2.04
N VAL A 297 31.01 -11.22 -2.92
CA VAL A 297 30.06 -11.71 -3.94
C VAL A 297 30.73 -12.65 -4.93
N ARG A 298 31.91 -12.30 -5.45
CA ARG A 298 32.66 -13.18 -6.38
C ARG A 298 33.03 -14.51 -5.73
N GLU A 299 33.44 -14.48 -4.46
CA GLU A 299 33.74 -15.70 -3.71
C GLU A 299 32.48 -16.54 -3.47
N ALA A 300 31.35 -15.92 -3.17
CA ALA A 300 30.09 -16.65 -2.99
C ALA A 300 29.68 -17.36 -4.30
N LEU A 301 29.83 -16.71 -5.46
CA LEU A 301 29.55 -17.30 -6.77
C LEU A 301 30.49 -18.48 -7.08
N SER A 302 31.77 -18.39 -6.75
CA SER A 302 32.72 -19.51 -6.97
C SER A 302 32.43 -20.71 -6.07
N LEU A 303 31.69 -20.51 -4.98
CA LEU A 303 31.25 -21.53 -4.03
C LEU A 303 29.83 -22.06 -4.29
N GLY A 304 29.24 -21.72 -5.44
CA GLY A 304 27.96 -22.28 -5.89
C GLY A 304 26.74 -21.39 -5.68
N ALA A 305 26.91 -20.14 -5.24
CA ALA A 305 25.82 -19.17 -5.35
C ALA A 305 25.48 -18.89 -6.82
N VAL A 306 24.22 -18.63 -7.11
CA VAL A 306 23.71 -18.39 -8.47
C VAL A 306 23.39 -16.90 -8.65
N GLY A 307 23.85 -16.32 -9.76
CA GLY A 307 23.51 -14.97 -10.15
C GLY A 307 22.14 -14.86 -10.82
N ALA A 308 21.40 -13.78 -10.55
CA ALA A 308 20.16 -13.46 -11.25
C ALA A 308 20.15 -11.98 -11.67
N GLU A 309 19.78 -11.67 -12.91
CA GLU A 309 19.85 -10.31 -13.45
C GLU A 309 18.70 -9.39 -12.99
N ASN A 310 17.56 -9.98 -12.61
CA ASN A 310 16.37 -9.24 -12.19
C ASN A 310 15.51 -10.11 -11.26
N THR A 311 14.46 -9.52 -10.69
CA THR A 311 13.58 -10.19 -9.73
C THR A 311 12.87 -11.41 -10.31
N ASP A 312 12.49 -11.38 -11.59
CA ASP A 312 11.85 -12.53 -12.24
C ASP A 312 12.82 -13.70 -12.41
N ALA A 313 14.06 -13.42 -12.78
CA ALA A 313 15.13 -14.43 -12.84
C ALA A 313 15.37 -15.06 -11.46
N VAL A 314 15.33 -14.29 -10.37
CA VAL A 314 15.43 -14.85 -9.01
C VAL A 314 14.33 -15.88 -8.78
N MET A 315 13.09 -15.60 -9.17
CA MET A 315 11.99 -16.55 -8.96
C MET A 315 12.18 -17.85 -9.75
N THR A 316 12.63 -17.75 -11.00
CA THR A 316 12.95 -18.93 -11.82
C THR A 316 14.03 -19.78 -11.15
N VAL A 317 15.07 -19.15 -10.59
CA VAL A 317 16.13 -19.87 -9.86
C VAL A 317 15.60 -20.51 -8.58
N ILE A 318 14.71 -19.83 -7.84
CA ILE A 318 14.04 -20.41 -6.65
C ILE A 318 13.25 -21.67 -7.03
N GLU A 319 12.48 -21.63 -8.12
CA GLU A 319 11.69 -22.78 -8.58
C GLU A 319 12.58 -23.95 -8.99
N LEU A 320 13.70 -23.68 -9.68
CA LEU A 320 14.70 -24.70 -10.02
C LEU A 320 15.35 -25.31 -8.78
N PHE A 321 15.67 -24.47 -7.79
CA PHE A 321 16.19 -24.89 -6.51
C PHE A 321 15.22 -25.78 -5.77
N LEU A 322 13.93 -25.47 -5.73
CA LEU A 322 12.95 -26.25 -4.96
C LEU A 322 12.46 -27.52 -5.68
N ALA A 323 12.72 -27.65 -6.98
CA ALA A 323 12.43 -28.86 -7.75
C ALA A 323 13.48 -29.98 -7.59
N GLN A 324 14.64 -29.69 -6.98
CA GLN A 324 15.75 -30.61 -6.72
C GLN A 324 15.78 -31.05 -5.25
#